data_AF-A0ABC9W438-F1
#
_entry.id   AF-A0ABC9W438-F1
#
_cell.length_a   1.000
_cell.length_b   1.000
_cell.length_c   1.000
_cell.angle_alpha   90.00
_cell.angle_beta   90.00
_cell.angle_gamma   90.00
#
_symmetry.space_group_name_H-M   'P 1'
#
loop_
_entity.id
_entity.type
_entity.pdbx_description
1 polymer ?
#
loop_
_entity_poly.entity_id
_entity_poly.type
_entity_poly.pdbx_seq_one_letter_code
_entity_poly.pdbx_strand_id
1 'polypeptide(L)'
;MPKWRPVTSGVPQGLVLGLALFNIFVGNMDSGIKCTLSKFANDTKLCGVVDTLEGKDAIQRDLDKLERWAHANCVKFNKIKCKVLHMGQGNLKHNCILGGE
;
A
#
# COMPACT_ATOMS: atom_id res chain seq x y z
N MET A 1 -37.82 11.15 16.11
CA MET A 1 -36.62 10.31 15.88
C MET A 1 -35.66 11.03 14.92
N PRO A 2 -34.35 10.72 14.94
CA PRO A 2 -33.29 11.71 15.11
C PRO A 2 -32.90 12.46 13.84
N LYS A 3 -32.27 13.61 14.00
CA LYS A 3 -31.61 14.34 12.90
C LYS A 3 -30.20 13.78 12.71
N TRP A 4 -30.09 12.69 11.95
CA TRP A 4 -28.79 12.10 11.56
C TRP A 4 -28.02 13.02 10.60
N ARG A 5 -26.70 13.05 10.74
CA ARG A 5 -25.75 13.84 9.95
C ARG A 5 -24.80 12.96 9.16
N PRO A 6 -24.11 13.50 8.14
CA PRO A 6 -23.55 12.67 7.08
C PRO A 6 -22.27 11.94 7.52
N VAL A 7 -22.15 10.70 7.08
CA VAL A 7 -20.86 10.00 6.93
C VAL A 7 -20.20 10.52 5.66
N THR A 8 -19.01 11.11 5.77
CA THR A 8 -18.33 11.77 4.64
C THR A 8 -17.30 10.89 3.92
N SER A 9 -16.85 9.80 4.55
CA SER A 9 -16.21 8.64 3.92
C SER A 9 -15.99 7.55 4.97
N GLY A 10 -15.73 6.32 4.53
CA GLY A 10 -15.45 5.18 5.42
C GLY A 10 -16.67 4.35 5.78
N VAL A 11 -16.42 3.24 6.48
CA VAL A 11 -17.45 2.31 6.95
C VAL A 11 -17.57 2.41 8.47
N PRO A 12 -18.79 2.44 9.05
CA PRO A 12 -18.96 2.42 10.49
C PRO A 12 -18.24 1.23 11.13
N GLN A 13 -17.46 1.50 12.17
CA GLN A 13 -16.76 0.45 12.91
C GLN A 13 -17.78 -0.51 13.54
N GLY A 14 -17.53 -1.81 13.44
CA GLY A 14 -18.44 -2.85 13.93
C GLY A 14 -19.46 -3.33 12.89
N LEU A 15 -19.43 -2.79 11.66
CA LEU A 15 -20.23 -3.36 10.57
C LEU A 15 -19.65 -4.73 10.17
N VAL A 16 -20.48 -5.78 10.23
CA VAL A 16 -20.12 -7.16 9.81
C VAL A 16 -19.59 -7.18 8.37
N LEU A 17 -20.17 -6.34 7.49
CA LEU A 17 -19.77 -6.21 6.09
C LEU A 17 -18.55 -5.32 5.86
N GLY A 18 -18.06 -4.61 6.88
CA GLY A 18 -17.00 -3.61 6.69
C GLY A 18 -15.69 -4.20 6.15
N LEU A 19 -15.33 -5.41 6.59
CA LEU A 19 -14.13 -6.09 6.08
C LEU A 19 -14.30 -6.52 4.61
N ALA A 20 -15.48 -7.01 4.22
CA ALA A 20 -15.75 -7.41 2.84
C ALA A 20 -15.70 -6.19 1.90
N LEU A 21 -16.32 -5.07 2.30
CA LEU A 21 -16.27 -3.81 1.56
C LEU A 21 -14.84 -3.27 1.45
N PHE A 22 -14.06 -3.36 2.52
CA PHE A 22 -12.66 -2.97 2.50
C PHE A 22 -11.85 -3.82 1.50
N ASN A 23 -12.02 -5.14 1.51
CA ASN A 23 -11.34 -6.05 0.57
C ASN A 23 -11.69 -5.75 -0.89
N ILE A 24 -12.94 -5.41 -1.18
CA ILE A 24 -13.39 -4.98 -2.51
C ILE A 24 -12.71 -3.66 -2.89
N PHE A 25 -12.70 -2.68 -1.98
CA PHE A 25 -12.10 -1.36 -2.21
C PHE A 25 -10.60 -1.45 -2.55
N VAL A 26 -9.82 -2.22 -1.78
CA VAL A 26 -8.40 -2.43 -2.08
C VAL A 26 -8.16 -3.46 -3.20
N GLY A 27 -9.21 -4.08 -3.74
CA GLY A 27 -9.16 -5.26 -4.60
C GLY A 27 -8.36 -5.10 -5.89
N ASN A 28 -8.24 -3.88 -6.40
CA ASN A 28 -7.49 -3.55 -7.62
C ASN A 28 -6.15 -2.84 -7.37
N MET A 29 -5.73 -2.70 -6.10
CA MET A 29 -4.51 -1.98 -5.71
C MET A 29 -3.23 -2.58 -6.31
N ASP A 30 -3.24 -3.88 -6.61
CA ASP A 30 -2.15 -4.64 -7.22
C ASP A 30 -2.14 -4.55 -8.76
N SER A 31 -3.07 -3.83 -9.37
CA SER A 31 -3.12 -3.70 -10.83
C SER A 31 -1.84 -3.08 -11.38
N GLY A 32 -1.15 -3.84 -12.23
CA GLY A 32 0.09 -3.41 -12.87
C GLY A 32 1.32 -3.44 -11.96
N ILE A 33 1.23 -3.97 -10.73
CA ILE A 33 2.38 -4.27 -9.87
C ILE A 33 3.08 -5.52 -10.42
N LYS A 34 4.41 -5.46 -10.56
CA LYS A 34 5.25 -6.57 -11.07
C LYS A 34 5.93 -7.31 -9.92
N CYS A 35 6.32 -6.61 -8.87
CA CYS A 35 6.87 -7.16 -7.65
C CYS A 35 5.81 -7.92 -6.86
N THR A 36 6.23 -8.75 -5.90
CA THR A 36 5.30 -9.48 -5.04
C THR A 36 4.62 -8.52 -4.08
N LEU A 37 3.28 -8.45 -4.16
CA LEU A 37 2.46 -7.68 -3.24
C LEU A 37 1.64 -8.62 -2.35
N SER A 38 1.67 -8.40 -1.03
CA SER A 38 0.75 -9.06 -0.10
C SER A 38 -0.07 -8.03 0.68
N LYS A 39 -1.34 -8.36 0.92
CA LYS A 39 -2.34 -7.47 1.52
C LYS A 39 -2.98 -8.18 2.70
N PHE A 40 -3.05 -7.50 3.84
CA PHE A 40 -3.75 -7.99 5.01
C PHE A 40 -4.36 -6.82 5.77
N ALA A 41 -5.69 -6.69 5.72
CA ALA A 41 -6.39 -5.51 6.23
C ALA A 41 -5.69 -4.22 5.75
N ASN A 42 -5.36 -3.30 6.66
CA ASN A 42 -4.68 -2.04 6.34
C ASN A 42 -3.18 -2.19 6.04
N ASP A 43 -2.59 -3.37 6.24
CA ASP A 43 -1.16 -3.61 6.04
C ASP A 43 -0.90 -4.17 4.63
N THR A 44 0.09 -3.61 3.96
CA THR A 44 0.51 -4.02 2.61
C THR A 44 2.02 -4.16 2.59
N LYS A 45 2.53 -5.24 1.99
CA LYS A 45 3.96 -5.49 1.81
C LYS A 45 4.27 -5.63 0.33
N LEU A 46 5.20 -4.81 -0.15
CA LEU A 46 5.80 -4.91 -1.48
C LEU A 46 7.20 -5.52 -1.33
N CYS A 47 7.49 -6.58 -2.07
CA CYS A 47 8.75 -7.32 -1.98
C CYS A 47 9.25 -7.70 -3.37
N GLY A 48 10.56 -7.73 -3.54
CA GLY A 48 11.24 -8.18 -4.76
C GLY A 48 12.72 -8.38 -4.52
N VAL A 49 13.38 -9.03 -5.48
CA VAL A 49 14.83 -9.23 -5.45
C VAL A 49 15.50 -7.92 -5.87
N VAL A 50 16.47 -7.46 -5.07
CA VAL A 50 17.20 -6.19 -5.28
C VAL A 50 18.70 -6.44 -5.22
N ASP A 51 19.17 -7.32 -6.08
CA ASP A 51 20.59 -7.61 -6.34
C ASP A 51 21.18 -6.72 -7.45
N THR A 52 20.31 -6.08 -8.24
CA THR A 52 20.64 -5.24 -9.38
C THR A 52 19.96 -3.87 -9.30
N LEU A 53 20.49 -2.91 -10.05
CA LEU A 53 19.85 -1.60 -10.22
C LEU A 53 18.43 -1.72 -10.79
N GLU A 54 18.24 -2.66 -11.73
CA GLU A 54 16.92 -2.93 -12.32
C GLU A 54 15.92 -3.42 -11.26
N GLY A 55 16.34 -4.30 -10.35
CA GLY A 55 15.51 -4.76 -9.23
C GLY A 55 15.10 -3.61 -8.30
N LYS A 56 16.03 -2.68 -8.02
CA LYS A 56 15.72 -1.47 -7.23
C LYS A 56 14.71 -0.58 -7.95
N ASP A 57 14.91 -0.34 -9.24
CA ASP A 57 14.03 0.48 -10.06
C ASP A 57 12.66 -0.18 -10.28
N ALA A 58 12.59 -1.52 -10.27
CA ALA A 58 11.32 -2.25 -10.26
C ALA A 58 10.51 -1.98 -8.98
N ILE A 59 11.15 -2.08 -7.81
CA ILE A 59 10.49 -1.80 -6.52
C ILE A 59 10.03 -0.35 -6.44
N GLN A 60 10.88 0.61 -6.84
CA GLN A 60 10.50 2.03 -6.79
C GLN A 60 9.33 2.33 -7.74
N ARG A 61 9.35 1.81 -8.98
CA ARG A 61 8.24 2.00 -9.93
C ARG A 61 6.92 1.43 -9.40
N ASP A 62 6.96 0.29 -8.74
CA ASP A 62 5.74 -0.31 -8.17
C ASP A 62 5.28 0.42 -6.91
N LEU A 63 6.21 0.96 -6.11
CA LEU A 63 5.89 1.86 -5.00
C LEU A 63 5.21 3.15 -5.49
N ASP A 64 5.71 3.74 -6.57
CA ASP A 64 5.12 4.93 -7.20
C ASP A 64 3.71 4.65 -7.74
N LYS A 65 3.46 3.45 -8.28
CA LYS A 65 2.11 3.02 -8.71
C LYS A 65 1.17 2.89 -7.52
N LEU A 66 1.62 2.31 -6.41
CA LEU A 66 0.82 2.22 -5.18
C LEU A 66 0.47 3.61 -4.65
N GLU A 67 1.41 4.56 -4.69
CA GLU A 67 1.15 5.94 -4.28
C GLU A 67 0.15 6.65 -5.20
N ARG A 68 0.28 6.48 -6.52
CA ARG A 68 -0.70 7.00 -7.48
C ARG A 68 -2.09 6.41 -7.26
N TRP A 69 -2.17 5.10 -6.99
CA TRP A 69 -3.43 4.44 -6.65
C TRP A 69 -4.01 5.01 -5.35
N ALA A 70 -3.19 5.20 -4.31
CA ALA A 70 -3.65 5.77 -3.04
C ALA A 70 -4.20 7.19 -3.24
N HIS A 71 -3.49 8.03 -4.00
CA HIS A 71 -3.93 9.38 -4.34
C HIS A 71 -5.25 9.37 -5.13
N ALA A 72 -5.38 8.52 -6.15
CA ALA A 72 -6.59 8.40 -6.95
C ALA A 72 -7.82 7.91 -6.15
N ASN A 73 -7.59 7.15 -5.09
CA ASN A 73 -8.63 6.61 -4.21
C ASN A 73 -8.79 7.41 -2.90
N CYS A 74 -8.18 8.59 -2.79
CA CYS A 74 -8.23 9.46 -1.61
C CYS A 74 -7.75 8.78 -0.31
N VAL A 75 -6.78 7.87 -0.42
CA VAL A 75 -6.12 7.19 0.70
C VAL A 75 -4.70 7.73 0.86
N LYS A 76 -4.18 7.71 2.09
CA LYS A 76 -2.79 8.11 2.38
C LYS A 76 -2.06 7.01 3.14
N PHE A 77 -0.89 6.62 2.64
CA PHE A 77 0.00 5.76 3.41
C PHE A 77 0.57 6.49 4.61
N ASN A 78 0.69 5.77 5.73
CA ASN A 78 1.36 6.29 6.91
C ASN A 78 2.88 6.13 6.76
N LYS A 79 3.55 7.15 6.18
CA LYS A 79 5.00 7.17 5.96
C LYS A 79 5.82 6.81 7.20
N ILE A 80 5.37 7.16 8.41
CA ILE A 80 6.08 6.88 9.67
C ILE A 80 6.07 5.37 9.98
N LYS A 81 4.94 4.71 9.71
CA LYS A 81 4.75 3.27 9.93
C LYS A 81 5.30 2.42 8.79
N CYS A 82 5.40 2.96 7.58
CA CYS A 82 6.04 2.30 6.45
C CYS A 82 7.54 2.15 6.72
N LYS A 83 8.05 0.91 6.62
CA LYS A 83 9.47 0.59 6.84
C LYS A 83 9.99 -0.24 5.68
N VAL A 84 11.24 0.01 5.30
CA VAL A 84 11.99 -0.84 4.36
C VAL A 84 12.70 -1.92 5.16
N LEU A 85 12.52 -3.18 4.75
CA LEU A 85 13.20 -4.33 5.34
C LEU A 85 14.14 -4.95 4.30
N HIS A 86 15.42 -5.00 4.64
CA HIS A 86 16.46 -5.64 3.83
C HIS A 86 16.71 -7.06 4.33
N MET A 87 16.58 -8.07 3.46
CA MET A 87 16.82 -9.47 3.79
C MET A 87 18.02 -10.01 2.98
N GLY A 88 18.78 -10.95 3.58
CA GLY A 88 19.93 -11.60 2.96
C GLY A 88 21.31 -11.09 3.44
N GLN A 89 22.30 -11.97 3.44
CA GLN A 89 23.63 -11.74 4.01
C GLN A 89 24.51 -10.78 3.18
N GLY A 90 24.22 -10.59 1.88
CA GLY A 90 24.95 -9.69 0.97
C GLY A 90 24.19 -8.42 0.57
N ASN A 91 23.25 -7.95 1.39
CA ASN A 91 22.35 -6.87 1.01
C ASN A 91 23.07 -5.50 0.94
N LEU A 92 23.02 -4.86 -0.23
CA LEU A 92 23.59 -3.52 -0.48
C LEU A 92 22.79 -2.37 0.19
N LYS A 93 21.67 -2.68 0.85
CA LYS A 93 20.77 -1.73 1.53
C LYS A 93 20.28 -0.61 0.61
N HIS A 94 19.79 -1.00 -0.57
CA HIS A 94 19.26 -0.05 -1.54
C HIS A 94 18.03 0.68 -1.00
N ASN A 95 18.11 2.01 -0.94
CA ASN A 95 16.98 2.83 -0.48
C ASN A 95 15.82 2.81 -1.49
N CYS A 96 14.60 2.80 -0.94
CA CYS A 96 13.34 3.08 -1.65
C CYS A 96 12.60 4.17 -0.88
N ILE A 97 12.01 5.14 -1.58
CA ILE A 97 11.38 6.31 -0.96
C ILE A 97 9.88 6.31 -1.28
N LEU A 98 9.06 6.42 -0.24
CA LEU A 98 7.62 6.59 -0.38
C LEU A 98 7.27 8.09 -0.37
N GLY A 99 6.78 8.61 -1.49
CA GLY A 99 6.35 9.99 -1.63
C GLY A 99 7.43 11.02 -1.85
N GLY A 100 8.46 10.66 -2.62
CA GLY A 100 9.24 11.58 -3.45
C GLY A 100 10.23 12.54 -2.77
N GLU A 101 10.52 12.39 -1.47
CA GLU A 101 11.47 13.23 -0.73
C GLU A 101 12.33 12.41 0.24
#